data_AF-A0A7Y7BEI2-F1
#
_entry.id   AF-A0A7Y7BEI2-F1
#
_cell.length_a   1.000
_cell.length_b   1.000
_cell.length_c   1.000
_cell.angle_alpha   90.00
_cell.angle_beta   90.00
_cell.angle_gamma   90.00
#
_symmetry.space_group_name_H-M   'P 1'
#
loop_
_entity.id
_entity.type
_entity.pdbx_description
1 polymer ?
#
loop_
_entity_poly.entity_id
_entity_poly.type
_entity_poly.pdbx_seq_one_letter_code
_entity_poly.pdbx_strand_id
1 'polypeptide(L)'
;MEHPDFKTWLKLKKIDPKSFASAEMERFMELKKLFDQVHPNSFTAQKLFIINEIRRKYPFQEELEKPVQRKPMVKPKIVKPKTN
;
A
#
# COMPACT_ATOMS: atom_id res chain seq x y z
N MET A 1 6.59 -26.99 -3.00
CA MET A 1 5.40 -26.16 -2.71
C MET A 1 5.24 -25.20 -3.86
N GLU A 2 4.11 -25.22 -4.55
CA GLU A 2 3.82 -24.21 -5.57
C GLU A 2 3.47 -22.90 -4.87
N HIS A 3 4.23 -21.84 -5.15
CA HIS A 3 3.95 -20.52 -4.62
C HIS A 3 3.07 -19.75 -5.61
N PRO A 4 2.07 -19.00 -5.12
CA PRO A 4 1.26 -18.18 -6.00
C PRO A 4 2.12 -17.08 -6.62
N ASP A 5 1.88 -16.79 -7.90
CA ASP A 5 2.53 -15.67 -8.59
C ASP A 5 2.39 -14.36 -7.82
N PHE A 6 3.37 -13.46 -7.97
CA PHE A 6 3.40 -12.16 -7.28
C PHE A 6 2.09 -11.37 -7.46
N LYS A 7 1.48 -11.38 -8.66
CA LYS A 7 0.21 -10.70 -8.93
C LYS A 7 -0.95 -11.31 -8.13
N THR A 8 -0.98 -12.63 -8.01
CA THR A 8 -1.99 -13.37 -7.24
C THR A 8 -1.79 -13.11 -5.75
N TRP A 9 -0.53 -13.11 -5.29
CA TRP A 9 -0.18 -12.76 -3.92
C TRP A 9 -0.58 -11.33 -3.54
N LEU A 10 -0.40 -10.34 -4.45
CA LEU A 10 -0.84 -8.96 -4.22
C LEU A 10 -2.36 -8.88 -3.99
N LYS A 11 -3.15 -9.57 -4.81
CA LYS A 11 -4.61 -9.65 -4.62
C LYS A 11 -4.98 -10.26 -3.28
N LEU A 12 -4.31 -11.34 -2.86
CA LEU A 12 -4.50 -11.94 -1.52
C LEU A 12 -4.19 -10.95 -0.39
N LYS A 13 -3.25 -10.02 -0.60
CA LYS A 13 -2.93 -8.94 0.34
C LYS A 13 -3.82 -7.70 0.21
N LYS A 14 -4.89 -7.77 -0.58
CA LYS A 14 -5.81 -6.65 -0.87
C LYS A 14 -5.11 -5.45 -1.51
N ILE A 15 -4.13 -5.72 -2.37
CA ILE A 15 -3.41 -4.71 -3.14
C ILE A 15 -3.78 -4.84 -4.61
N ASP A 16 -4.11 -3.74 -5.27
CA ASP A 16 -4.37 -3.75 -6.72
C ASP A 16 -3.06 -3.76 -7.52
N PRO A 17 -2.73 -4.87 -8.22
CA PRO A 17 -1.52 -4.95 -9.03
C PRO A 17 -1.51 -3.95 -10.19
N LYS A 18 -2.67 -3.55 -10.74
CA LYS A 18 -2.72 -2.61 -11.86
C LYS A 18 -2.36 -1.20 -11.40
N SER A 19 -3.04 -0.71 -10.36
CA SER A 19 -2.77 0.60 -9.76
C SER A 19 -1.35 0.69 -9.19
N PHE A 20 -0.86 -0.38 -8.56
CA PHE A 20 0.50 -0.41 -8.01
C PHE A 20 1.57 -0.36 -9.13
N ALA A 21 1.43 -1.18 -10.17
CA ALA A 21 2.38 -1.18 -11.30
C ALA A 21 2.35 0.13 -12.10
N SER A 22 1.19 0.76 -12.25
CA SER A 22 1.05 2.03 -12.99
C SER A 22 1.64 3.22 -12.24
N ALA A 23 1.60 3.22 -10.91
CA ALA A 23 2.08 4.35 -10.11
C ALA A 23 3.56 4.21 -9.71
N GLU A 24 4.02 3.01 -9.37
CA GLU A 24 5.37 2.73 -8.89
C GLU A 24 5.97 1.49 -9.59
N MET A 25 6.15 1.55 -10.92
CA MET A 25 6.67 0.44 -11.75
C MET A 25 8.03 -0.10 -11.28
N GLU A 26 8.97 0.77 -10.96
CA GLU A 26 10.31 0.39 -10.50
C GLU A 26 10.24 -0.46 -9.23
N ARG A 27 9.44 0.00 -8.26
CA ARG A 27 9.22 -0.69 -7.00
C ARG A 27 8.45 -1.99 -7.18
N PHE A 28 7.51 -2.04 -8.11
CA PHE A 28 6.82 -3.26 -8.49
C PHE A 28 7.80 -4.33 -9.00
N MET A 29 8.73 -3.94 -9.89
CA MET A 29 9.74 -4.86 -10.44
C MET A 29 10.73 -5.33 -9.38
N GLU A 30 11.19 -4.42 -8.51
CA GLU A 30 12.10 -4.76 -7.41
C GLU A 30 11.45 -5.75 -6.44
N LEU A 31 10.22 -5.47 -6.00
CA LEU A 31 9.48 -6.35 -5.11
C LEU A 31 9.16 -7.68 -5.76
N LYS A 32 8.84 -7.71 -7.05
CA LYS A 32 8.65 -8.95 -7.80
C LYS A 32 9.93 -9.79 -7.82
N LYS A 33 11.08 -9.17 -8.15
CA LYS A 33 12.37 -9.87 -8.18
C LYS A 33 12.73 -10.45 -6.81
N LEU A 34 12.49 -9.69 -5.74
CA LEU A 34 12.70 -10.17 -4.37
C LEU A 34 11.72 -11.29 -4.00
N PHE A 35 10.45 -11.16 -4.37
CA PHE A 35 9.43 -12.18 -4.13
C PHE A 35 9.79 -13.51 -4.82
N ASP A 36 10.34 -13.45 -6.04
CA ASP A 36 10.75 -14.64 -6.80
C ASP A 36 11.98 -15.34 -6.16
N GLN A 37 12.72 -14.66 -5.28
CA GLN A 37 13.92 -15.21 -4.61
C GLN A 37 13.65 -15.85 -3.25
N VAL A 38 12.52 -15.54 -2.60
CA VAL A 38 12.23 -15.99 -1.24
C VAL A 38 10.80 -16.49 -1.09
N HIS A 39 10.56 -17.32 -0.07
CA HIS A 39 9.22 -17.81 0.22
C HIS A 39 8.23 -16.65 0.50
N PRO A 40 6.96 -16.71 0.03
CA PRO A 40 5.99 -15.63 0.20
C PRO A 40 5.80 -15.16 1.65
N ASN A 41 5.83 -16.09 2.61
CA ASN A 41 5.74 -15.77 4.04
C ASN A 41 6.96 -14.98 4.54
N SER A 42 8.17 -15.40 4.15
CA SER A 42 9.41 -14.71 4.51
C SER A 42 9.47 -13.32 3.89
N PHE A 43 9.07 -13.20 2.62
CA PHE A 43 8.92 -11.90 1.95
C PHE A 43 7.96 -10.99 2.69
N THR A 44 6.78 -11.51 3.06
CA THR A 44 5.76 -10.75 3.78
C THR A 44 6.30 -10.25 5.12
N ALA A 45 7.03 -11.08 5.86
CA ALA A 45 7.60 -10.70 7.14
C ALA A 45 8.67 -9.61 6.98
N GLN A 46 9.59 -9.75 6.02
CA GLN A 46 10.67 -8.79 5.77
C GLN A 46 10.16 -7.43 5.26
N LYS A 47 9.09 -7.44 4.45
CA LYS A 47 8.57 -6.23 3.80
C LYS A 47 7.21 -5.78 4.35
N LEU A 48 6.82 -6.24 5.54
CA LEU A 48 5.50 -6.02 6.11
C LEU A 48 5.08 -4.55 6.13
N PHE A 49 5.99 -3.67 6.56
CA PHE A 49 5.75 -2.22 6.63
C PHE A 49 5.48 -1.62 5.25
N ILE A 50 6.32 -1.97 4.27
CA ILE A 50 6.18 -1.53 2.88
C ILE A 50 4.87 -2.04 2.27
N ILE A 51 4.55 -3.32 2.49
CA ILE A 51 3.31 -3.94 2.00
C ILE A 51 2.09 -3.24 2.60
N ASN A 52 2.14 -2.89 3.89
CA ASN A 52 1.04 -2.16 4.55
C ASN A 52 0.87 -0.73 4.01
N GLU A 53 1.96 -0.03 3.67
CA GLU A 53 1.90 1.28 3.00
C GLU A 53 1.27 1.15 1.62
N ILE A 54 1.74 0.19 0.81
CA ILE A 54 1.23 -0.08 -0.54
C ILE A 54 -0.26 -0.44 -0.46
N ARG A 55 -0.68 -1.25 0.51
CA ARG A 55 -2.09 -1.60 0.73
C ARG A 55 -2.98 -0.40 1.05
N ARG A 56 -2.46 0.59 1.78
CA ARG A 56 -3.18 1.84 2.07
C ARG A 56 -3.23 2.77 0.85
N LYS A 57 -2.19 2.76 0.02
CA LYS A 57 -2.10 3.58 -1.21
C LYS A 57 -2.91 3.00 -2.37
N TYR A 58 -2.89 1.69 -2.55
CA TYR A 58 -3.45 0.96 -3.69
C TYR A 58 -4.35 -0.20 -3.21
N PRO A 59 -5.46 0.10 -2.52
CA PRO A 59 -6.39 -0.93 -2.07
C PRO A 59 -7.00 -1.67 -3.27
N PHE A 60 -7.08 -3.00 -3.18
CA PHE A 60 -7.87 -3.80 -4.12
C PHE A 60 -9.36 -3.63 -3.76
N GLN A 61 -10.00 -2.64 -4.38
CA GLN A 61 -11.45 -2.45 -4.30
C GLN A 61 -12.10 -3.36 -5.34
N GLU A 62 -12.75 -4.42 -4.87
CA GLU A 62 -13.48 -5.31 -5.74
C GLU A 62 -14.76 -4.67 -6.29
N GLU A 63 -15.25 -3.55 -5.73
CA GLU A 63 -16.30 -2.77 -6.38
C GLU A 63 -16.47 -1.36 -5.77
N LEU A 64 -16.69 -0.39 -6.66
CA LEU A 64 -17.23 0.97 -6.46
C LEU A 64 -16.28 2.08 -5.96
N GLU A 65 -15.77 2.82 -6.96
CA GLU A 65 -15.70 4.28 -7.06
C GLU A 65 -15.68 5.10 -5.75
N LYS A 66 -14.55 5.76 -5.49
CA LYS A 66 -14.47 7.22 -5.24
C LYS A 66 -13.00 7.67 -5.11
N PRO A 67 -12.60 8.78 -5.77
CA PRO A 67 -11.26 9.34 -5.62
C PRO A 67 -11.06 9.82 -4.18
N VAL A 68 -10.03 9.31 -3.50
CA VAL A 68 -9.68 9.75 -2.14
C VAL A 68 -9.14 11.17 -2.21
N GLN A 69 -10.03 12.14 -2.01
CA GLN A 69 -9.64 13.51 -1.69
C GLN A 69 -8.86 13.50 -0.38
N ARG A 70 -7.58 13.86 -0.44
CA ARG A 70 -6.78 14.15 0.76
C ARG A 70 -7.40 15.38 1.42
N LYS A 71 -8.17 15.19 2.50
CA LYS A 71 -8.71 16.32 3.28
C LYS A 71 -7.53 17.16 3.82
N PRO A 72 -7.53 18.49 3.64
CA PRO A 72 -6.48 19.33 4.19
C PRO A 72 -6.53 19.24 5.73
N MET A 73 -5.38 19.00 6.34
CA MET A 73 -5.20 18.95 7.78
C MET A 73 -5.49 20.34 8.35
N VAL A 74 -6.66 20.53 8.95
CA VAL A 74 -6.99 21.79 9.64
C VAL A 74 -6.13 21.86 10.89
N LYS A 75 -5.14 22.76 10.89
CA LYS A 75 -4.32 23.05 12.07
C LYS A 75 -5.23 23.64 13.16
N PRO A 76 -5.24 23.12 14.41
CA PRO A 76 -6.04 23.70 15.47
C PRO A 76 -5.53 25.11 15.79
N LYS A 77 -6.43 26.09 15.84
CA LYS A 77 -6.09 27.47 16.19
C LYS A 77 -5.99 27.57 17.71
N ILE A 78 -4.78 27.73 18.22
CA ILE A 78 -4.51 27.98 19.64
C ILE A 78 -5.08 29.37 19.98
N VAL A 79 -6.15 29.40 20.78
CA VAL A 79 -6.71 30.65 21.30
C VAL A 79 -5.87 31.07 22.50
N LYS A 80 -5.30 32.28 22.47
CA LYS A 80 -4.59 32.84 23.63
C LYS A 80 -5.62 33.29 24.68
N PRO A 81 -5.43 32.98 25.98
CA PRO A 81 -6.32 33.50 27.01
C PRO A 81 -6.13 35.01 27.16
N LYS A 82 -7.24 35.76 27.24
CA LYS A 82 -7.21 37.15 27.71
C LYS A 82 -7.11 37.12 29.23
N THR A 83 -6.00 37.59 29.77
CA THR A 83 -5.94 37.99 31.18
C THR A 83 -6.13 39.51 31.23
N ASN A 84 -7.00 39.96 32.15
CA ASN A 84 -7.27 41.37 32.44
C ASN A 84 -6.02 42.08 32.99
#